data_AF-A0A7C3Q9A3-F1
#
_entry.id   AF-A0A7C3Q9A3-F1
#
_cell.length_a   1.000
_cell.length_b   1.000
_cell.length_c   1.000
_cell.angle_alpha   90.00
_cell.angle_beta   90.00
_cell.angle_gamma   90.00
#
_symmetry.space_group_name_H-M   'P 1'
#
loop_
_entity.id
_entity.type
_entity.pdbx_description
1 polymer ?
#
loop_
_entity_poly.entity_id
_entity_poly.type
_entity_poly.pdbx_seq_one_letter_code
_entity_poly.pdbx_strand_id
1 'polypeptide(L)'
;MGQLEFFESHKDAWADHATEIGLQDSAISAFKPQITAARAAYSAMQIARDASKAATQNFYNTHGDMLSTGRAFIAAIKAFAETSNDPNVYVLANIDPPAPPSPTPAPETPTDLVGAISPSGSVTLTWSSTRSGATRGIFFLVERQRASETTWTPLGGVMEKAIIDPNPGLGEGPVQYRVRAGRNTSYSEWTVPISFNVPCGPGLNATNDSNTSGVAGTITPASNTPKAEAA
;
A
#
# COMPACT_ATOMS: atom_id res chain seq x y z
N MET A 1 -22.10 -48.76 10.69
CA MET A 1 -22.77 -49.20 9.44
C MET A 1 -22.53 -50.68 9.17
N GLY A 2 -21.29 -51.17 9.27
CA GLY A 2 -20.96 -52.58 8.95
C GLY A 2 -21.74 -53.65 9.70
N GLN A 3 -22.13 -53.43 10.96
CA GLN A 3 -22.94 -54.41 11.70
C GLN A 3 -24.36 -54.57 11.15
N LEU A 4 -25.02 -53.46 10.78
CA LEU A 4 -26.38 -53.51 10.22
C LEU A 4 -26.38 -54.17 8.83
N GLU A 5 -25.41 -53.85 7.98
CA GLU A 5 -25.24 -54.46 6.65
C GLU A 5 -24.86 -55.94 6.72
N PHE A 6 -24.07 -56.30 7.73
CA PHE A 6 -23.77 -57.70 8.02
C PHE A 6 -25.05 -58.47 8.37
N PHE A 7 -25.85 -57.98 9.31
CA PHE A 7 -27.11 -58.66 9.67
C PHE A 7 -28.11 -58.69 8.51
N GLU A 8 -28.17 -57.65 7.68
CA GLU A 8 -29.04 -57.63 6.50
C GLU A 8 -28.67 -58.65 5.43
N SER A 9 -27.37 -58.87 5.19
CA SER A 9 -26.90 -59.83 4.19
C SER A 9 -27.01 -61.29 4.66
N HIS A 10 -27.02 -61.54 5.97
CA HIS A 10 -27.03 -62.89 6.53
C HIS A 10 -28.41 -63.36 7.02
N LYS A 11 -29.38 -62.46 7.25
CA LYS A 11 -30.69 -62.78 7.84
C LYS A 11 -31.47 -63.86 7.10
N ASP A 12 -31.29 -64.00 5.79
CA ASP A 12 -32.03 -64.97 4.98
C ASP A 12 -31.34 -66.34 4.99
N ALA A 13 -30.01 -66.38 4.81
CA ALA A 13 -29.24 -67.61 4.98
C ALA A 13 -29.36 -68.21 6.40
N TRP A 14 -29.41 -67.38 7.44
CA TRP A 14 -29.66 -67.84 8.80
C TRP A 14 -31.07 -68.39 8.99
N ALA A 15 -32.06 -67.83 8.30
CA ALA A 15 -33.43 -68.33 8.35
C ALA A 15 -33.57 -69.67 7.62
N ASP A 16 -32.91 -69.83 6.47
CA ASP A 16 -32.98 -71.02 5.64
C ASP A 16 -32.27 -72.22 6.31
N HIS A 17 -31.20 -71.96 7.06
CA HIS A 17 -30.39 -72.99 7.74
C HIS A 17 -30.54 -73.00 9.27
N ALA A 18 -31.59 -72.39 9.81
CA ALA A 18 -31.74 -72.10 11.24
C ALA A 18 -31.50 -73.29 12.17
N THR A 19 -32.12 -74.44 11.87
CA THR A 19 -31.98 -75.67 12.67
C THR A 19 -30.59 -76.30 12.54
N GLU A 20 -29.97 -76.21 11.36
CA GLU A 20 -28.62 -76.72 11.09
C GLU A 20 -27.54 -75.94 11.86
N ILE A 21 -27.75 -74.64 12.09
CA ILE A 21 -26.84 -73.77 12.83
C ILE A 21 -27.21 -73.61 14.31
N GLY A 22 -28.18 -74.39 14.81
CA GLY A 22 -28.58 -74.39 16.22
C GLY A 22 -29.38 -73.18 16.68
N LEU A 23 -30.02 -72.46 15.76
CA LEU A 23 -30.93 -71.36 16.06
C LEU A 23 -32.40 -71.84 16.08
N GLN A 24 -33.23 -71.15 16.85
CA GLN A 24 -34.69 -71.38 16.86
C GLN A 24 -35.38 -70.51 15.80
N ASP A 25 -36.25 -71.11 14.98
CA ASP A 25 -37.00 -70.41 13.92
C ASP A 25 -37.82 -69.23 14.45
N SER A 26 -38.36 -69.35 15.66
CA SER A 26 -39.10 -68.30 16.36
C SER A 26 -38.23 -67.08 16.67
N ALA A 27 -36.96 -67.29 17.06
CA ALA A 27 -36.02 -66.22 17.35
C ALA A 27 -35.61 -65.48 16.07
N ILE A 28 -35.38 -66.20 14.97
CA ILE A 28 -35.04 -65.58 13.67
C ILE A 28 -36.24 -64.79 13.13
N SER A 29 -37.44 -65.33 13.25
CA SER A 29 -38.68 -64.64 12.88
C SER A 29 -38.87 -63.33 13.65
N ALA A 30 -38.51 -63.31 14.94
CA ALA A 30 -38.54 -62.10 15.76
C ALA A 30 -37.39 -61.12 15.43
N PHE A 31 -36.25 -61.61 14.96
CA PHE A 31 -35.07 -60.78 14.66
C PHE A 31 -35.18 -60.04 13.32
N LYS A 32 -35.72 -60.67 12.26
CA LYS A 32 -35.90 -60.03 10.94
C LYS A 32 -36.57 -58.64 10.99
N PRO A 33 -37.71 -58.43 11.69
CA PRO A 33 -38.33 -57.11 11.77
C PRO A 33 -37.48 -56.08 12.53
N GLN A 34 -36.63 -56.50 13.47
CA GLN A 34 -35.72 -55.59 14.19
C GLN A 34 -34.66 -55.01 13.25
N ILE A 35 -34.11 -55.82 12.33
CA ILE A 35 -33.17 -55.34 11.31
C ILE A 35 -33.84 -54.29 10.41
N THR A 36 -35.05 -54.57 9.94
CA THR A 36 -35.82 -53.63 9.10
C THR A 36 -36.12 -52.33 9.85
N ALA A 37 -36.52 -52.42 11.11
CA ALA A 37 -36.77 -51.25 11.96
C ALA A 37 -35.48 -50.42 12.18
N ALA A 38 -34.34 -51.08 12.40
CA ALA A 38 -33.05 -50.42 12.55
C ALA A 38 -32.63 -49.68 11.26
N ARG A 39 -32.83 -50.27 10.08
CA ARG A 39 -32.58 -49.60 8.79
C ARG A 39 -33.47 -48.40 8.58
N ALA A 40 -34.76 -48.52 8.88
CA ALA A 40 -35.69 -47.39 8.80
C ALA A 40 -35.29 -46.23 9.73
N ALA A 41 -34.95 -46.54 10.99
CA ALA A 41 -34.48 -45.55 11.96
C ALA A 41 -33.17 -44.87 11.51
N TYR A 42 -32.25 -45.63 10.93
CA TYR A 42 -31.00 -45.09 10.41
C TYR A 42 -31.23 -44.12 9.24
N SER A 43 -32.07 -44.49 8.27
CA SER A 43 -32.44 -43.59 7.17
C SER A 43 -33.14 -42.33 7.66
N ALA A 44 -34.05 -42.45 8.64
CA ALA A 44 -34.71 -41.30 9.25
C ALA A 44 -33.71 -40.37 9.98
N MET A 45 -32.71 -40.94 10.67
CA MET A 45 -31.64 -40.16 11.29
C MET A 45 -30.82 -39.38 10.25
N GLN A 46 -30.48 -40.00 9.12
CA GLN A 46 -29.74 -39.31 8.05
C GLN A 46 -30.55 -38.16 7.46
N ILE A 47 -31.82 -38.40 7.14
CA ILE A 47 -32.75 -37.37 6.65
C ILE A 47 -32.84 -36.21 7.64
N ALA A 48 -32.98 -36.50 8.94
CA ALA A 48 -33.04 -35.47 9.97
C ALA A 48 -31.74 -34.65 10.07
N ARG A 49 -30.58 -35.31 9.95
CA ARG A 49 -29.27 -34.62 9.94
C ARG A 49 -29.14 -33.69 8.73
N ASP A 50 -29.55 -34.14 7.56
CA ASP A 50 -29.45 -33.33 6.35
C ASP A 50 -30.48 -32.19 6.34
N ALA A 51 -31.69 -32.42 6.84
CA ALA A 51 -32.68 -31.37 7.07
C ALA A 51 -32.19 -30.30 8.06
N SER A 52 -31.50 -30.70 9.14
CA SER A 52 -30.91 -29.77 10.10
C SER A 52 -29.81 -28.90 9.46
N LYS A 53 -28.92 -29.50 8.64
CA LYS A 53 -27.91 -28.74 7.89
C LYS A 53 -28.56 -27.76 6.91
N ALA A 54 -29.57 -28.21 6.16
CA ALA A 54 -30.29 -27.38 5.20
C ALA A 54 -30.99 -26.20 5.88
N ALA A 55 -31.65 -26.43 7.02
CA ALA A 55 -32.29 -25.38 7.81
C ALA A 55 -31.27 -24.35 8.32
N THR A 56 -30.11 -24.81 8.78
CA THR A 56 -29.01 -23.94 9.23
C THR A 56 -28.48 -23.07 8.09
N GLN A 57 -28.26 -23.67 6.91
CA GLN A 57 -27.83 -22.91 5.73
C GLN A 57 -28.87 -21.87 5.31
N ASN A 58 -30.15 -22.24 5.33
CA ASN A 58 -31.23 -21.32 5.00
C ASN A 58 -31.29 -20.13 5.95
N PHE A 59 -31.07 -20.34 7.25
CA PHE A 59 -30.98 -19.25 8.22
C PHE A 59 -29.84 -18.29 7.86
N TYR A 60 -28.63 -18.77 7.57
CA TYR A 60 -27.52 -17.89 7.21
C TYR A 60 -27.75 -17.13 5.89
N ASN A 61 -28.37 -17.79 4.90
CA ASN A 61 -28.72 -17.13 3.63
C ASN A 61 -29.72 -16.00 3.87
N THR A 62 -30.86 -16.30 4.50
CA THR A 62 -31.91 -15.32 4.78
C THR A 62 -31.45 -14.19 5.69
N HIS A 63 -30.59 -14.49 6.67
CA HIS A 63 -29.94 -13.48 7.50
C HIS A 63 -28.97 -12.60 6.70
N GLY A 64 -28.20 -13.20 5.79
CA GLY A 64 -27.34 -12.47 4.85
C GLY A 64 -28.13 -11.52 3.95
N ASP A 65 -29.25 -11.99 3.41
CA ASP A 65 -30.17 -11.19 2.57
C ASP A 65 -30.77 -10.03 3.37
N MET A 66 -31.24 -10.29 4.60
CA MET A 66 -31.73 -9.26 5.51
C MET A 66 -30.69 -8.16 5.76
N LEU A 67 -29.43 -8.54 6.03
CA LEU A 67 -28.35 -7.58 6.23
C LEU A 67 -28.02 -6.80 4.96
N SER A 68 -28.05 -7.45 3.79
CA SER A 68 -27.84 -6.80 2.50
C SER A 68 -28.89 -5.71 2.24
N THR A 69 -30.17 -6.05 2.40
CA THR A 69 -31.28 -5.11 2.25
C THR A 69 -31.24 -4.00 3.29
N GLY A 70 -30.97 -4.32 4.56
CA GLY A 70 -30.83 -3.33 5.63
C GLY A 70 -29.72 -2.31 5.36
N ARG A 71 -28.56 -2.76 4.85
CA ARG A 71 -27.47 -1.88 4.43
C ARG A 71 -27.87 -0.98 3.24
N ALA A 72 -28.63 -1.52 2.29
CA ALA A 72 -29.15 -0.73 1.17
C ALA A 72 -30.12 0.37 1.64
N PHE A 73 -30.98 0.09 2.63
CA PHE A 73 -31.84 1.10 3.23
C PHE A 73 -31.05 2.19 3.94
N ILE A 74 -30.03 1.84 4.73
CA ILE A 74 -29.15 2.84 5.37
C ILE A 74 -28.46 3.73 4.31
N ALA A 75 -27.99 3.13 3.21
CA ALA A 75 -27.39 3.88 2.11
C ALA A 75 -28.40 4.85 1.45
N ALA A 76 -29.64 4.40 1.22
CA ALA A 76 -30.70 5.23 0.66
C ALA A 76 -31.08 6.39 1.60
N ILE A 77 -31.16 6.14 2.92
CA ILE A 77 -31.41 7.17 3.93
C ILE A 77 -30.31 8.25 3.91
N LYS A 78 -29.04 7.83 3.85
CA LYS A 78 -27.90 8.75 3.74
C LYS A 78 -27.97 9.58 2.46
N ALA A 79 -28.19 8.93 1.32
CA ALA A 79 -28.31 9.60 0.03
C ALA A 79 -29.48 10.59 0.00
N PHE A 80 -30.61 10.23 0.62
CA PHE A 80 -31.75 11.13 0.73
C PHE A 80 -31.43 12.36 1.59
N ALA A 81 -30.82 12.16 2.78
CA ALA A 81 -30.41 13.26 3.66
C ALA A 81 -29.42 14.22 2.98
N GLU A 82 -28.47 13.69 2.20
CA GLU A 82 -27.51 14.48 1.43
C GLU A 82 -28.18 15.26 0.29
N THR A 83 -29.10 14.62 -0.44
CA THR A 83 -29.77 15.23 -1.60
C THR A 83 -30.80 16.29 -1.17
N SER A 84 -31.50 16.08 -0.06
CA SER A 84 -32.46 17.04 0.50
C SER A 84 -31.81 18.12 1.37
N ASN A 85 -30.53 17.95 1.72
CA ASN A 85 -29.82 18.79 2.69
C ASN A 85 -30.56 18.92 4.04
N ASP A 86 -31.22 17.83 4.47
CA ASP A 86 -32.02 17.78 5.70
C ASP A 86 -31.46 16.71 6.69
N PRO A 87 -30.74 17.14 7.74
CA PRO A 87 -30.24 16.25 8.77
C PRO A 87 -31.34 15.57 9.61
N ASN A 88 -32.58 16.10 9.62
CA ASN A 88 -33.68 15.53 10.40
C ASN A 88 -34.08 14.12 9.91
N VAL A 89 -33.71 13.76 8.68
CA VAL A 89 -33.88 12.41 8.13
C VAL A 89 -33.24 11.34 9.01
N TYR A 90 -32.07 11.61 9.61
CA TYR A 90 -31.38 10.68 10.51
C TYR A 90 -32.14 10.46 11.81
N VAL A 91 -32.76 11.52 12.35
CA VAL A 91 -33.60 11.46 13.56
C VAL A 91 -34.86 10.64 13.29
N LEU A 92 -35.53 10.87 12.15
CA LEU A 92 -36.70 10.09 11.73
C LEU A 92 -36.36 8.61 11.52
N ALA A 93 -35.17 8.31 11.02
CA ALA A 93 -34.67 6.96 10.84
C ALA A 93 -34.12 6.32 12.14
N ASN A 94 -33.98 7.08 13.22
CA ASN A 94 -33.32 6.67 14.47
C ASN A 94 -31.90 6.11 14.25
N ILE A 95 -31.11 6.80 13.42
CA ILE A 95 -29.72 6.46 13.11
C ILE A 95 -28.84 7.66 13.45
N ASP A 96 -27.68 7.41 14.05
CA ASP A 96 -26.71 8.48 14.31
C ASP A 96 -26.19 9.07 12.98
N PRO A 97 -26.15 10.40 12.85
CA PRO A 97 -25.62 11.04 11.65
C PRO A 97 -24.12 10.73 11.48
N PRO A 98 -23.61 10.72 10.23
CA PRO A 98 -22.18 10.54 9.98
C PRO A 98 -21.35 11.58 10.73
N ALA A 99 -20.22 11.15 11.31
CA ALA A 99 -19.28 12.07 11.92
C ALA A 99 -18.74 13.07 10.89
N PRO A 100 -18.59 14.36 11.26
CA PRO A 100 -18.03 15.35 10.35
C PRO A 100 -16.57 15.01 10.01
N PRO A 101 -16.12 15.30 8.79
CA PRO A 101 -14.72 15.09 8.43
C PRO A 101 -13.82 15.97 9.31
N SER A 102 -12.86 15.34 9.99
CA SER A 102 -11.82 16.08 10.70
C SER A 102 -10.71 16.49 9.73
N PRO A 103 -10.22 17.75 9.77
CA PRO A 103 -9.08 18.14 8.97
C PRO A 103 -7.86 17.28 9.33
N THR A 104 -7.14 16.81 8.33
CA THR A 104 -5.86 16.14 8.60
C THR A 104 -4.87 17.20 9.10
N PRO A 105 -4.12 16.96 10.20
CA PRO A 105 -3.07 17.88 10.63
C PRO A 105 -2.05 18.16 9.54
N ALA A 106 -1.42 19.34 9.62
CA ALA A 106 -0.33 19.72 8.76
C ALA A 106 0.84 18.71 8.84
N PRO A 107 1.64 18.58 7.78
CA PRO A 107 2.84 17.75 7.81
C PRO A 107 3.81 18.19 8.91
N GLU A 108 4.51 17.23 9.51
CA GLU A 108 5.60 17.52 10.45
C GLU A 108 6.81 18.11 9.71
N THR A 109 7.53 19.00 10.41
CA THR A 109 8.80 19.54 9.91
C THR A 109 9.82 18.42 9.74
N PRO A 110 10.52 18.33 8.59
CA PRO A 110 11.59 17.37 8.40
C PRO A 110 12.69 17.52 9.47
N THR A 111 13.34 16.43 9.83
CA THR A 111 14.42 16.41 10.82
C THR A 111 15.71 15.90 10.20
N ASP A 112 16.82 15.98 10.93
CA ASP A 112 18.12 15.42 10.50
C ASP A 112 18.53 15.85 9.09
N LEU A 113 18.28 17.10 8.73
CA LEU A 113 18.75 17.66 7.48
C LEU A 113 20.28 17.67 7.51
N VAL A 114 20.88 16.86 6.65
CA VAL A 114 22.33 16.76 6.48
C VAL A 114 22.66 16.94 5.01
N GLY A 115 23.87 17.40 4.73
CA GLY A 115 24.38 17.49 3.37
C GLY A 115 25.79 16.93 3.28
N ALA A 116 26.07 16.26 2.18
CA ALA A 116 27.37 15.72 1.86
C ALA A 116 27.89 16.39 0.57
N ILE A 117 29.13 16.87 0.62
CA ILE A 117 29.81 17.45 -0.54
C ILE A 117 30.48 16.31 -1.31
N SER A 118 30.15 16.18 -2.60
CA SER A 118 30.83 15.29 -3.53
C SER A 118 32.18 15.89 -3.95
N PRO A 119 33.19 15.08 -4.31
CA PRO A 119 34.43 15.57 -4.93
C PRO A 119 34.21 16.40 -6.21
N SER A 120 33.08 16.20 -6.90
CA SER A 120 32.67 17.00 -8.06
C SER A 120 32.14 18.39 -7.70
N GLY A 121 32.03 18.73 -6.42
CA GLY A 121 31.54 20.01 -5.93
C GLY A 121 30.02 20.10 -5.79
N SER A 122 29.26 19.03 -6.05
CA SER A 122 27.81 18.98 -5.80
C SER A 122 27.50 18.72 -4.33
N VAL A 123 26.35 19.19 -3.85
CA VAL A 123 25.85 18.92 -2.50
C VAL A 123 24.65 17.99 -2.58
N THR A 124 24.75 16.82 -1.96
CA THR A 124 23.63 15.91 -1.76
C THR A 124 23.01 16.19 -0.41
N LEU A 125 21.76 16.65 -0.38
CA LEU A 125 20.99 16.86 0.84
C LEU A 125 20.14 15.64 1.13
N THR A 126 20.11 15.21 2.38
CA THR A 126 19.21 14.15 2.87
C THR A 126 18.57 14.56 4.19
N TRP A 127 17.38 14.03 4.47
CA TRP A 127 16.63 14.35 5.69
C TRP A 127 15.75 13.19 6.16
N SER A 128 15.33 13.27 7.42
CA SER A 128 14.33 12.40 8.04
C SER A 128 12.95 13.06 8.02
N SER A 129 11.91 12.24 8.07
CA SER A 129 10.52 12.69 8.19
C SER A 129 9.64 11.50 8.60
N THR A 130 8.79 11.73 9.60
CA THR A 130 7.74 10.79 10.01
C THR A 130 6.65 10.81 8.93
N ARG A 131 6.34 9.65 8.34
CA ARG A 131 5.23 9.45 7.35
C ARG A 131 5.38 10.13 5.98
N SER A 132 6.58 10.16 5.42
CA SER A 132 6.86 10.63 4.05
C SER A 132 6.52 9.62 2.93
N GLY A 133 6.40 10.10 1.69
CA GLY A 133 6.40 9.29 0.46
C GLY A 133 5.19 9.52 -0.44
N ALA A 134 5.29 9.14 -1.72
CA ALA A 134 4.27 9.37 -2.75
C ALA A 134 2.88 8.83 -2.35
N THR A 135 2.82 7.65 -1.73
CA THR A 135 1.56 7.02 -1.26
C THR A 135 0.87 7.81 -0.14
N ARG A 136 1.56 8.75 0.51
CA ARG A 136 1.02 9.58 1.60
C ARG A 136 0.78 11.03 1.17
N GLY A 137 1.07 11.38 -0.10
CA GLY A 137 0.84 12.70 -0.66
C GLY A 137 1.68 13.82 -0.04
N ILE A 138 2.83 13.46 0.55
CA ILE A 138 3.79 14.43 1.11
C ILE A 138 4.92 14.65 0.11
N PHE A 139 5.18 15.91 -0.22
CA PHE A 139 6.35 16.35 -0.97
C PHE A 139 7.22 17.26 -0.10
N PHE A 140 8.47 17.44 -0.48
CA PHE A 140 9.44 18.28 0.20
C PHE A 140 9.86 19.41 -0.71
N LEU A 141 9.75 20.64 -0.22
CA LEU A 141 10.30 21.81 -0.88
C LEU A 141 11.67 22.09 -0.30
N VAL A 142 12.65 22.27 -1.18
CA VAL A 142 14.03 22.57 -0.80
C VAL A 142 14.39 23.94 -1.33
N GLU A 143 14.95 24.76 -0.46
CA GLU A 143 15.44 26.09 -0.80
C GLU A 143 16.92 26.22 -0.47
N ARG A 144 17.59 27.05 -1.27
CA ARG A 144 18.99 27.41 -1.14
C ARG A 144 19.15 28.92 -1.01
N GLN A 145 20.09 29.37 -0.20
CA GLN A 145 20.54 30.75 -0.20
C GLN A 145 22.07 30.79 -0.27
N ARG A 146 22.63 31.49 -1.26
CA ARG A 146 24.07 31.76 -1.33
C ARG A 146 24.44 33.03 -0.57
N ALA A 147 25.71 33.19 -0.22
CA ALA A 147 26.22 34.41 0.39
C ALA A 147 25.95 35.69 -0.44
N SER A 148 25.91 35.57 -1.76
CA SER A 148 25.57 36.67 -2.68
C SER A 148 24.07 36.94 -2.80
N GLU A 149 23.21 36.10 -2.23
CA GLU A 149 21.76 36.14 -2.35
C GLU A 149 21.12 36.65 -1.04
N THR A 150 20.22 37.63 -1.14
CA THR A 150 19.45 38.13 0.02
C THR A 150 18.13 37.37 0.22
N THR A 151 17.78 36.48 -0.71
CA THR A 151 16.53 35.73 -0.74
C THR A 151 16.78 34.24 -0.94
N TRP A 152 15.94 33.39 -0.33
CA TRP A 152 15.92 31.96 -0.57
C TRP A 152 15.42 31.65 -1.98
N THR A 153 16.19 30.87 -2.72
CA THR A 153 15.87 30.40 -4.07
C THR A 153 15.38 28.95 -4.01
N PRO A 154 14.24 28.60 -4.63
CA PRO A 154 13.77 27.23 -4.67
C PRO A 154 14.71 26.36 -5.52
N LEU A 155 15.21 25.29 -4.92
CA LEU A 155 15.98 24.26 -5.61
C LEU A 155 15.03 23.26 -6.30
N GLY A 156 13.87 23.00 -5.69
CA GLY A 156 12.83 22.16 -6.26
C GLY A 156 11.93 21.51 -5.22
N GLY A 157 10.93 20.78 -5.72
CA GLY A 157 10.05 19.92 -4.95
C GLY A 157 10.33 18.45 -5.26
N VAL A 158 10.57 17.62 -4.24
CA VAL A 158 10.83 16.18 -4.39
C VAL A 158 9.93 15.34 -3.49
N MET A 159 9.61 14.13 -3.92
CA MET A 159 8.89 13.16 -3.06
C MET A 159 9.85 12.24 -2.30
N GLU A 160 11.12 12.20 -2.71
CA GLU A 160 12.19 11.48 -2.05
C GLU A 160 12.77 12.31 -0.90
N LYS A 161 13.46 11.62 0.02
CA LYS A 161 14.14 12.26 1.16
C LYS A 161 15.56 12.74 0.81
N ALA A 162 15.79 13.03 -0.47
CA ALA A 162 17.06 13.44 -0.98
C ALA A 162 16.88 14.36 -2.18
N ILE A 163 17.80 15.32 -2.32
CA ILE A 163 17.97 16.09 -3.55
C ILE A 163 19.45 16.39 -3.75
N ILE A 164 19.88 16.45 -5.00
CA ILE A 164 21.23 16.87 -5.36
C ILE A 164 21.15 18.31 -5.85
N ASP A 165 21.91 19.20 -5.24
CA ASP A 165 22.27 20.48 -5.82
C ASP A 165 23.56 20.31 -6.64
N PRO A 166 23.48 20.28 -7.98
CA PRO A 166 24.65 20.08 -8.81
C PRO A 166 25.58 21.30 -8.81
N ASN A 167 25.06 22.50 -8.49
CA ASN A 167 25.80 23.75 -8.60
C ASN A 167 25.65 24.58 -7.32
N PRO A 168 26.12 24.11 -6.16
CA PRO A 168 25.92 24.78 -4.88
C PRO A 168 26.72 26.08 -4.75
N GLY A 169 27.78 26.25 -5.54
CA GLY A 169 28.68 27.41 -5.48
C GLY A 169 29.16 27.89 -6.85
N LEU A 170 29.10 29.21 -7.04
CA LEU A 170 29.82 30.05 -8.01
C LEU A 170 30.01 31.41 -7.30
N GLY A 171 30.85 31.48 -6.26
CA GLY A 171 31.09 32.71 -5.49
C GLY A 171 31.79 32.50 -4.13
N GLU A 172 32.26 33.58 -3.51
CA GLU A 172 32.88 33.60 -2.17
C GLU A 172 31.80 33.60 -1.07
N GLY A 173 31.77 32.57 -0.22
CA GLY A 173 30.97 32.53 1.01
C GLY A 173 30.10 31.29 1.20
N PRO A 174 29.42 31.15 2.35
CA PRO A 174 28.62 29.99 2.68
C PRO A 174 27.37 29.86 1.79
N VAL A 175 26.95 28.62 1.56
CA VAL A 175 25.63 28.28 1.01
C VAL A 175 24.78 27.64 2.09
N GLN A 176 23.54 28.07 2.21
CA GLN A 176 22.58 27.59 3.20
C GLN A 176 21.45 26.82 2.54
N TYR A 177 20.94 25.80 3.23
CA TYR A 177 19.82 24.98 2.78
C TYR A 177 18.79 24.79 3.87
N ARG A 178 17.52 24.78 3.47
CA ARG A 178 16.39 24.41 4.33
C ARG A 178 15.37 23.61 3.57
N VAL A 179 14.65 22.74 4.29
CA VAL A 179 13.62 21.87 3.73
C VAL A 179 12.33 22.03 4.51
N ARG A 180 11.18 21.92 3.85
CA ARG A 180 9.87 21.78 4.51
C ARG A 180 9.03 20.72 3.83
N ALA A 181 8.12 20.12 4.59
CA ALA A 181 7.13 19.19 4.05
C ALA A 181 5.87 19.95 3.60
N GLY A 182 5.24 19.47 2.53
CA GLY A 182 4.00 20.00 1.98
C GLY A 182 3.00 18.89 1.67
N ARG A 183 1.72 19.18 1.87
CA ARG A 183 0.58 18.35 1.46
C ARG A 183 -0.53 19.26 0.96
N ASN A 184 -0.82 19.19 -0.34
CA ASN A 184 -1.75 20.11 -1.00
C ASN A 184 -1.37 21.58 -0.69
N THR A 185 -2.21 22.31 0.05
CA THR A 185 -1.96 23.71 0.47
C THR A 185 -1.42 23.84 1.91
N SER A 186 -1.24 22.74 2.63
CA SER A 186 -0.72 22.72 3.99
C SER A 186 0.79 22.48 3.99
N TYR A 187 1.53 23.27 4.75
CA TYR A 187 2.99 23.16 4.85
C TYR A 187 3.43 23.03 6.31
N SER A 188 4.55 22.34 6.54
CA SER A 188 5.27 22.43 7.80
C SER A 188 6.04 23.75 7.89
N GLU A 189 6.56 24.03 9.09
CA GLU A 189 7.66 24.98 9.24
C GLU A 189 8.90 24.51 8.45
N TRP A 190 9.81 25.43 8.18
CA TRP A 190 11.11 25.10 7.61
C TRP A 190 12.02 24.43 8.65
N THR A 191 12.89 23.53 8.22
CA THR A 191 13.99 23.04 9.06
C THR A 191 14.91 24.19 9.46
N VAL A 192 15.64 24.01 10.57
CA VAL A 192 16.80 24.87 10.86
C VAL A 192 17.77 24.81 9.66
N PRO A 193 18.21 25.95 9.10
CA PRO A 193 19.12 25.94 7.97
C PRO A 193 20.47 25.32 8.31
N ILE A 194 21.00 24.52 7.39
CA ILE A 194 22.39 24.06 7.45
C ILE A 194 23.26 24.87 6.51
N SER A 195 24.51 25.12 6.88
CA SER A 195 25.45 25.96 6.11
C SER A 195 26.67 25.15 5.69
N PHE A 196 27.11 25.33 4.44
CA PHE A 196 28.33 24.73 3.89
C PHE A 196 29.27 25.81 3.38
N ASN A 197 30.56 25.65 3.65
CA ASN A 197 31.61 26.36 2.94
C ASN A 197 32.12 25.42 1.85
N VAL A 198 31.71 25.64 0.61
CA VAL A 198 32.23 24.88 -0.53
C VAL A 198 33.61 25.46 -0.85
N PRO A 199 34.70 24.68 -0.76
CA PRO A 199 36.02 25.19 -1.13
C PRO A 199 35.98 25.64 -2.59
N CYS A 200 36.29 26.91 -2.86
CA CYS A 200 36.69 27.28 -4.19
C CYS A 200 37.98 26.50 -4.50
N GLY A 201 37.98 25.65 -5.52
CA GLY A 201 39.24 25.11 -6.03
C GLY A 201 40.17 26.29 -6.39
N PRO A 202 41.50 26.16 -6.24
CA PRO A 202 42.39 27.22 -6.66
C PRO A 202 42.26 27.40 -8.18
N GLY A 203 41.73 28.55 -8.60
CA GLY A 203 41.77 29.01 -9.99
C GLY A 203 40.52 28.76 -10.83
N LEU A 204 39.41 29.45 -10.54
CA LEU A 204 38.58 30.06 -11.58
C LEU A 204 38.22 31.47 -11.11
N ASN A 205 39.17 32.38 -11.31
CA ASN A 205 38.92 33.79 -11.15
C ASN A 205 37.85 34.18 -12.17
N ALA A 206 36.76 34.79 -11.72
CA ALA A 206 35.75 35.35 -12.59
C ALA A 206 36.32 36.58 -13.31
N THR A 207 37.10 36.36 -14.37
CA THR A 207 37.40 37.42 -15.35
C THR A 207 36.35 37.38 -16.44
N ASN A 208 35.53 38.41 -16.36
CA ASN A 208 34.54 38.85 -17.32
C ASN A 208 35.20 39.17 -18.67
N ASP A 209 35.31 38.20 -19.58
CA ASP A 209 35.68 38.48 -20.98
C ASP A 209 34.45 38.34 -21.87
N SER A 210 33.68 39.42 -21.92
CA SER A 210 32.77 39.69 -23.01
C SER A 210 33.48 40.53 -24.07
N ASN A 211 33.75 39.88 -25.21
CA ASN A 211 33.80 40.47 -26.56
C ASN A 211 35.00 41.37 -26.95
N THR A 212 35.88 40.87 -27.84
CA THR A 212 36.29 41.59 -29.06
C THR A 212 36.78 40.64 -30.16
N SER A 213 36.12 40.73 -31.31
CA SER A 213 36.51 40.24 -32.63
C SER A 213 38.00 40.50 -32.95
N GLY A 214 38.71 39.51 -33.50
CA GLY A 214 40.09 39.70 -33.94
C GLY A 214 40.82 38.45 -34.47
N VAL A 215 40.60 38.14 -35.75
CA VAL A 215 41.59 37.64 -36.72
C VAL A 215 42.20 36.23 -36.55
N ALA A 216 42.18 35.51 -37.67
CA ALA A 216 42.62 34.15 -37.91
C ALA A 216 44.05 33.82 -37.42
N GLY A 217 44.16 32.73 -36.65
CA GLY A 217 45.42 32.02 -36.38
C GLY A 217 45.50 30.76 -37.24
N THR A 218 46.36 30.82 -38.25
CA THR A 218 46.74 29.78 -39.22
C THR A 218 47.02 28.40 -38.64
N ILE A 219 46.38 27.38 -39.22
CA ILE A 219 46.76 25.97 -39.11
C ILE A 219 48.10 25.79 -39.83
N THR A 220 49.15 25.35 -39.13
CA THR A 220 50.42 24.96 -39.78
C THR A 220 50.58 23.44 -39.67
N PRO A 221 50.78 22.72 -40.79
CA PRO A 221 50.82 21.25 -40.83
C PRO A 221 52.16 20.67 -40.38
N ALA A 222 52.12 19.41 -39.93
CA ALA A 222 53.26 18.62 -39.48
C ALA A 222 54.38 18.52 -40.55
N SER A 223 55.62 18.75 -40.13
CA SER A 223 56.82 18.62 -40.96
C SER A 223 57.33 17.18 -40.94
N ASN A 224 57.27 16.51 -42.09
CA ASN A 224 58.05 15.29 -42.39
C ASN A 224 59.46 15.70 -42.83
N THR A 225 60.49 15.22 -42.16
CA THR A 225 61.89 15.35 -42.62
C THR A 225 62.27 14.14 -43.48
N PRO A 226 62.72 14.32 -44.73
CA PRO A 226 63.25 13.24 -45.56
C PRO A 226 64.74 12.97 -45.23
N LYS A 227 65.11 11.69 -45.18
CA LYS A 227 66.51 11.21 -45.09
C LYS A 227 67.06 11.08 -46.51
N ALA A 228 68.10 11.85 -46.83
CA ALA A 228 68.77 11.85 -48.13
C ALA A 228 69.63 10.60 -48.35
N GLU A 229 69.60 10.12 -49.59
CA GLU A 229 70.55 9.18 -50.22
C GLU A 229 71.93 9.81 -50.37
N ALA A 230 72.97 9.00 -50.18
CA ALA A 230 74.31 9.22 -50.71
C ALA A 230 74.77 7.94 -51.41
N ALA A 231 75.44 8.17 -52.54
CA ALA A 231 75.99 7.23 -53.52
C ALA A 231 76.97 6.19 -52.95
#